data_AF-A0A5D2PBS3-F1
#
_entry.id   AF-A0A5D2PBS3-F1
#
_cell.length_a   1.000
_cell.length_b   1.000
_cell.length_c   1.000
_cell.angle_alpha   90.00
_cell.angle_beta   90.00
_cell.angle_gamma   90.00
#
_symmetry.space_group_name_H-M   'P 1'
#
loop_
_entity.id
_entity.type
_entity.pdbx_description
1 polymer ?
#
loop_
_entity_poly.entity_id
_entity_poly.type
_entity_poly.pdbx_seq_one_letter_code
_entity_poly.pdbx_strand_id
1 'polypeptide(L)'
;MKRYISRITNWPTPFPFRNLNFFMVDKERNFGSKPTKEPINNEEGNQISDMLIDGFGRKHTYLRLSLTERCNLRCQYCMPAEGVDLTPSPKLLTHNEILRLANLFVTSGVDKIRLTGGEPTVRKGIHDICSDLSSLKGLKTLAITTNGITLAKKLPMLKQCGITNLNISLDTLVPSKFEFMTRRKGHHKVIESINAAIDVGYNPVKVNCVVMRGFNDDEICDFVNLTVDKPINVRFIEFMPFDGNVWNVKKLIPYSEMLDTVVRQRNFRP
;
A
#
# COMPACT_ATOMS: atom_id res chain seq x y z
N MET A 1 -0.18 22.25 5.92
CA MET A 1 0.13 21.23 6.96
C MET A 1 0.62 19.97 6.24
N LYS A 2 1.94 19.75 6.14
CA LYS A 2 2.55 18.75 5.24
C LYS A 2 2.93 17.47 6.02
N ARG A 3 2.54 16.30 5.50
CA ARG A 3 2.79 14.96 6.09
C ARG A 3 3.80 14.21 5.21
N TYR A 4 4.78 13.54 5.82
CA TYR A 4 5.83 12.74 5.15
C TYR A 4 5.69 11.26 5.54
N ILE A 5 6.12 10.34 4.69
CA ILE A 5 6.23 8.91 5.01
C ILE A 5 7.71 8.55 4.96
N SER A 6 8.30 8.24 6.11
CA SER A 6 9.67 7.74 6.23
C SER A 6 9.67 6.23 6.53
N ARG A 7 10.64 5.50 5.97
CA ARG A 7 10.91 4.08 6.24
C ARG A 7 12.17 4.04 7.09
N ILE A 8 12.06 3.65 8.37
CA ILE A 8 13.23 3.47 9.23
C ILE A 8 13.67 2.00 9.13
N THR A 9 14.87 1.76 8.62
CA THR A 9 15.45 0.40 8.45
C THR A 9 16.62 0.09 9.38
N ASN A 10 16.93 0.92 10.38
CA ASN A 10 18.05 0.66 11.29
C ASN A 10 17.56 0.23 12.67
N TRP A 11 17.46 -1.09 12.87
CA TRP A 11 17.34 -1.72 14.18
C TRP A 11 18.68 -2.37 14.54
N PRO A 12 19.23 -2.16 15.75
CA PRO A 12 20.49 -2.78 16.15
C PRO A 12 20.28 -4.24 16.61
N THR A 13 20.64 -5.19 15.75
CA THR A 13 20.95 -6.62 16.06
C THR A 13 19.81 -7.53 16.58
N PRO A 14 19.98 -8.88 16.53
CA PRO A 14 19.20 -9.76 15.66
C PRO A 14 17.90 -10.25 16.33
N PHE A 15 16.76 -9.77 15.84
CA PHE A 15 15.45 -10.28 16.24
C PHE A 15 15.08 -11.57 15.48
N PRO A 16 14.35 -12.52 16.10
CA PRO A 16 13.81 -13.69 15.41
C PRO A 16 12.65 -13.36 14.45
N PHE A 17 12.19 -12.10 14.40
CA PHE A 17 11.08 -11.67 13.52
C PHE A 17 11.59 -10.76 12.41
N ARG A 18 11.77 -11.32 11.21
CA ARG A 18 12.33 -10.62 10.04
C ARG A 18 11.44 -9.54 9.42
N ASN A 19 10.16 -9.40 9.80
CA ASN A 19 9.17 -8.73 8.94
C ASN A 19 8.10 -7.89 9.67
N LEU A 20 8.45 -7.01 10.61
CA LEU A 20 7.53 -5.98 11.11
C LEU A 20 7.96 -4.60 10.60
N ASN A 21 7.07 -3.89 9.89
CA ASN A 21 7.34 -2.54 9.40
C ASN A 21 6.21 -1.61 9.84
N PHE A 22 6.51 -0.66 10.72
CA PHE A 22 5.61 0.45 11.03
C PHE A 22 5.88 1.61 10.06
N PHE A 23 4.82 2.24 9.56
CA PHE A 23 4.91 3.41 8.68
C PHE A 23 4.56 4.65 9.50
N MET A 24 5.51 5.59 9.59
CA MET A 24 5.37 6.84 10.34
C MET A 24 4.92 8.01 9.47
N VAL A 25 4.29 8.99 10.14
CA VAL A 25 4.28 10.40 9.74
C VAL A 25 5.04 11.19 10.83
N ASP A 26 6.28 11.59 10.55
CA ASP A 26 7.09 12.38 11.48
C ASP A 26 6.52 13.80 11.68
N LYS A 27 6.50 14.27 12.94
CA LYS A 27 6.31 15.68 13.30
C LYS A 27 7.68 16.28 13.65
N GLU A 28 8.02 17.35 12.92
CA GLU A 28 9.05 18.37 13.20
C GLU A 28 10.53 17.91 13.31
N ARG A 29 11.35 18.40 12.36
CA ARG A 29 12.78 18.68 12.57
C ARG A 29 13.06 20.12 12.16
N ASN A 30 13.68 20.88 13.06
CA ASN A 30 14.06 22.27 12.88
C ASN A 30 15.10 22.44 11.76
N PHE A 31 14.95 23.54 11.00
CA PHE A 31 15.81 23.92 9.87
C PHE A 31 17.18 24.43 10.33
N GLY A 32 18.24 23.99 9.66
CA GLY A 32 19.57 24.58 9.73
C GLY A 32 20.28 24.53 8.37
N SER A 33 20.59 25.72 7.84
CA SER A 33 21.48 26.07 6.71
C SER A 33 21.19 25.57 5.28
N LYS A 34 21.24 26.52 4.33
CA LYS A 34 21.17 26.31 2.86
C LYS A 34 22.34 25.45 2.37
N PRO A 35 22.15 24.50 1.44
CA PRO A 35 23.27 23.81 0.83
C PRO A 35 23.88 24.68 -0.27
N THR A 36 25.19 24.92 -0.14
CA THR A 36 26.08 25.41 -1.19
C THR A 36 26.17 24.38 -2.32
N LYS A 37 26.17 24.86 -3.57
CA LYS A 37 26.35 24.02 -4.76
C LYS A 37 27.82 23.60 -4.87
N GLU A 38 28.13 22.35 -4.55
CA GLU A 38 29.35 21.71 -5.04
C GLU A 38 29.02 20.79 -6.23
N PRO A 39 29.92 20.70 -7.24
CA PRO A 39 29.67 19.90 -8.42
C PRO A 39 29.86 18.41 -8.10
N ILE A 40 28.81 17.62 -8.31
CA ILE A 40 28.85 16.16 -8.11
C ILE A 40 29.29 15.52 -9.42
N ASN A 41 30.42 14.80 -9.37
CA ASN A 41 30.93 13.95 -10.44
C ASN A 41 29.92 12.88 -10.83
N ASN A 42 29.78 12.68 -12.15
CA ASN A 42 28.86 11.73 -12.77
C ASN A 42 29.31 10.29 -12.52
N GLU A 43 28.48 9.51 -11.81
CA GLU A 43 28.46 8.05 -11.92
C GLU A 43 27.20 7.63 -12.68
N GLU A 44 27.38 6.76 -13.67
CA GLU A 44 26.37 6.27 -14.61
C GLU A 44 25.33 5.40 -13.90
N GLY A 45 24.30 6.05 -13.35
CA GLY A 45 23.08 5.43 -12.86
C GLY A 45 21.90 6.30 -13.26
N ASN A 46 20.92 5.71 -13.96
CA ASN A 46 19.71 6.34 -14.52
C ASN A 46 19.35 7.66 -13.81
N GLN A 47 19.81 8.79 -14.37
CA GLN A 47 19.70 10.09 -13.70
C GLN A 47 18.21 10.48 -13.63
N ILE A 48 17.73 10.78 -12.43
CA ILE A 48 16.36 11.25 -12.23
C ILE A 48 16.26 12.65 -12.82
N SER A 49 15.31 12.86 -13.73
CA SER A 49 15.06 14.15 -14.37
C SER A 49 14.71 15.21 -13.32
N ASP A 50 15.21 16.43 -13.50
CA ASP A 50 14.90 17.59 -12.65
C ASP A 50 13.38 17.83 -12.54
N MET A 51 12.60 17.43 -13.55
CA MET A 51 11.13 17.53 -13.52
C MET A 51 10.46 16.67 -12.43
N LEU A 52 11.16 15.65 -11.93
CA LEU A 52 10.69 14.79 -10.84
C LEU A 52 11.25 15.22 -9.48
N ILE A 53 11.88 16.39 -9.40
CA ILE A 53 12.35 16.98 -8.16
C ILE A 53 11.45 18.15 -7.81
N ASP A 54 10.78 18.10 -6.66
CA ASP A 54 9.93 19.19 -6.23
C ASP A 54 10.72 20.34 -5.58
N GLY A 55 10.02 21.43 -5.24
CA GLY A 55 10.62 22.61 -4.59
C GLY A 55 11.22 22.36 -3.19
N PHE A 56 11.07 21.15 -2.62
CA PHE A 56 11.72 20.73 -1.38
C PHE A 56 12.91 19.78 -1.63
N GLY A 57 13.28 19.55 -2.89
CA GLY A 57 14.36 18.65 -3.28
C GLY A 57 13.99 17.17 -3.21
N ARG A 58 12.70 16.81 -3.09
CA ARG A 58 12.27 15.41 -3.02
C ARG A 58 12.21 14.82 -4.41
N LYS A 59 12.82 13.64 -4.58
CA LYS A 59 12.79 12.88 -5.82
C LYS A 59 11.54 12.01 -5.89
N HIS A 60 10.72 12.20 -6.91
CA HIS A 60 9.52 11.41 -7.16
C HIS A 60 9.85 10.14 -7.95
N THR A 61 10.26 9.08 -7.26
CA THR A 61 10.61 7.78 -7.90
C THR A 61 9.45 6.79 -7.97
N TYR A 62 8.26 7.20 -7.50
CA TYR A 62 7.13 6.31 -7.29
C TYR A 62 5.84 6.87 -7.89
N LEU A 63 5.26 6.11 -8.81
CA LEU A 63 3.99 6.44 -9.47
C LEU A 63 2.86 5.53 -8.96
N ARG A 64 1.74 6.14 -8.57
CA ARG A 64 0.51 5.43 -8.21
C ARG A 64 -0.53 5.63 -9.30
N LEU A 65 -0.97 4.54 -9.92
CA LEU A 65 -1.95 4.54 -10.99
C LEU A 65 -3.29 4.03 -10.48
N SER A 66 -4.31 4.89 -10.47
CA SER A 66 -5.69 4.51 -10.18
C SER A 66 -6.36 4.03 -11.48
N LEU A 67 -6.60 2.72 -11.60
CA LEU A 67 -7.06 2.13 -12.86
C LEU A 67 -8.57 2.16 -13.04
N THR A 68 -9.32 2.31 -11.96
CA THR A 68 -10.78 2.31 -11.96
C THR A 68 -11.31 2.89 -10.65
N GLU A 69 -12.49 3.48 -10.68
CA GLU A 69 -13.22 3.90 -9.48
C GLU A 69 -14.14 2.78 -8.94
N ARG A 70 -14.36 1.72 -9.73
CA ARG A 70 -15.21 0.60 -9.34
C ARG A 70 -14.56 -0.22 -8.23
N CYS A 71 -15.36 -0.57 -7.22
CA CYS A 71 -14.97 -1.47 -6.16
C CYS A 71 -16.09 -2.49 -5.91
N ASN A 72 -15.72 -3.73 -5.60
CA ASN A 72 -16.62 -4.80 -5.18
C ASN A 72 -16.93 -4.78 -3.66
N LEU A 73 -16.39 -3.80 -2.93
CA LEU A 73 -16.69 -3.53 -1.52
C LEU A 73 -17.31 -2.13 -1.34
N ARG A 74 -17.88 -1.87 -0.16
CA ARG A 74 -18.43 -0.56 0.26
C ARG A 74 -17.97 -0.22 1.68
N CYS A 75 -16.65 -0.19 1.88
CA CYS A 75 -16.06 -0.03 3.20
C CYS A 75 -16.50 1.28 3.86
N GLN A 76 -16.95 1.24 5.11
CA GLN A 76 -17.56 2.38 5.80
C GLN A 76 -16.67 3.64 5.84
N TYR A 77 -15.35 3.46 5.94
CA TYR A 77 -14.38 4.58 5.96
C TYR A 77 -13.95 5.07 4.57
N CYS A 78 -14.29 4.34 3.50
CA CYS A 78 -13.77 4.59 2.16
C CYS A 78 -14.85 5.00 1.16
N MET A 79 -16.02 4.37 1.20
CA MET A 79 -17.07 4.56 0.21
C MET A 79 -18.45 4.52 0.90
N PRO A 80 -19.37 5.44 0.55
CA PRO A 80 -20.76 5.39 1.03
C PRO A 80 -21.46 4.09 0.64
N ALA A 81 -22.57 3.76 1.30
CA ALA A 81 -23.23 2.45 1.14
C ALA A 81 -23.81 2.27 -0.27
N GLU A 82 -24.41 3.34 -0.77
CA GLU A 82 -24.95 3.56 -2.10
C GLU A 82 -23.86 3.55 -3.19
N GLY A 83 -22.60 3.75 -2.83
CA GLY A 83 -21.49 3.90 -3.77
C GLY A 83 -21.33 5.34 -4.24
N VAL A 84 -20.43 5.53 -5.21
CA VAL A 84 -20.12 6.85 -5.78
C VAL A 84 -20.53 6.90 -7.24
N ASP A 85 -20.85 8.11 -7.70
CA ASP A 85 -21.05 8.35 -9.12
C ASP A 85 -19.77 8.04 -9.88
N LEU A 86 -19.89 7.21 -10.92
CA LEU A 86 -18.75 6.76 -11.70
C LEU A 86 -18.49 7.73 -12.84
N THR A 87 -17.21 8.11 -13.00
CA THR A 87 -16.75 8.86 -14.15
C THR A 87 -17.07 8.09 -15.44
N PRO A 88 -17.72 8.73 -16.43
CA PRO A 88 -18.01 8.11 -17.72
C PRO A 88 -16.75 7.56 -18.38
N SER A 89 -16.86 6.42 -19.06
CA SER A 89 -15.71 5.72 -19.65
C SER A 89 -14.81 6.59 -20.54
N PRO A 90 -15.32 7.53 -21.37
CA PRO A 90 -14.46 8.38 -22.21
C PRO A 90 -13.58 9.36 -21.43
N LYS A 91 -13.88 9.60 -20.14
CA LYS A 91 -13.10 10.48 -19.26
C LYS A 91 -12.06 9.72 -18.43
N LEU A 92 -12.08 8.39 -18.47
CA LEU A 92 -11.06 7.55 -17.84
C LEU A 92 -9.92 7.32 -18.82
N LEU A 93 -8.69 7.28 -18.29
CA LEU A 93 -7.52 6.96 -19.11
C LEU A 93 -7.69 5.59 -19.77
N THR A 94 -7.49 5.57 -21.08
CA THR A 94 -7.40 4.36 -21.88
C THR A 94 -6.13 3.59 -21.54
N HIS A 95 -6.08 2.33 -21.96
CA HIS A 95 -4.89 1.49 -21.82
C HIS A 95 -3.64 2.16 -22.42
N ASN A 96 -3.76 2.69 -23.65
CA ASN A 96 -2.65 3.33 -24.35
C ASN A 96 -2.17 4.61 -23.65
N GLU A 97 -3.08 5.40 -23.09
CA GLU A 97 -2.72 6.60 -22.33
C GLU A 97 -2.01 6.24 -21.03
N ILE A 98 -2.48 5.20 -20.32
CA ILE A 98 -1.80 4.69 -19.11
C ILE A 98 -0.38 4.28 -19.45
N LEU A 99 -0.18 3.48 -20.50
CA LEU A 99 1.14 3.02 -20.92
C LEU A 99 2.04 4.17 -21.34
N ARG A 100 1.52 5.12 -22.12
CA ARG A 100 2.26 6.32 -22.55
C ARG A 100 2.74 7.13 -21.35
N LEU A 101 1.84 7.42 -20.40
CA LEU A 101 2.18 8.17 -19.19
C LEU A 101 3.19 7.41 -18.33
N ALA A 102 2.97 6.12 -18.10
CA ALA A 102 3.89 5.30 -17.33
C ALA A 102 5.28 5.26 -17.95
N ASN A 103 5.38 5.10 -19.28
CA ASN A 103 6.66 5.13 -19.98
C ASN A 103 7.38 6.47 -19.78
N LEU A 104 6.69 7.61 -19.94
CA LEU A 104 7.26 8.94 -19.73
C LEU A 104 7.81 9.11 -18.31
N PHE A 105 7.09 8.65 -17.30
CA PHE A 105 7.55 8.71 -15.91
C PHE A 105 8.74 7.79 -15.66
N VAL A 106 8.72 6.57 -16.21
CA VAL A 106 9.81 5.59 -16.03
C VAL A 106 11.08 6.06 -16.71
N THR A 107 11.01 6.58 -17.94
CA THR A 107 12.17 7.16 -18.64
C THR A 107 12.69 8.42 -17.96
N SER A 108 11.88 9.08 -17.13
CA SER A 108 12.28 10.25 -16.35
C SER A 108 12.87 9.91 -14.97
N GLY A 109 12.88 8.63 -14.56
CA GLY A 109 13.49 8.18 -13.30
C GLY A 109 12.54 7.54 -12.29
N VAL A 110 11.25 7.34 -12.62
CA VAL A 110 10.36 6.49 -11.80
C VAL A 110 10.78 5.04 -11.93
N ASP A 111 11.10 4.39 -10.83
CA ASP A 111 11.51 2.98 -10.81
C ASP A 111 10.44 2.05 -10.22
N LYS A 112 9.35 2.63 -9.71
CA LYS A 112 8.25 1.89 -9.08
C LYS A 112 6.89 2.40 -9.50
N ILE A 113 6.04 1.46 -9.91
CA ILE A 113 4.62 1.69 -10.19
C ILE A 113 3.77 0.87 -9.23
N ARG A 114 2.73 1.50 -8.67
CA ARG A 114 1.67 0.80 -7.92
C ARG A 114 0.32 0.98 -8.57
N LEU A 115 -0.30 -0.15 -8.90
CA LEU A 115 -1.67 -0.23 -9.40
C LEU A 115 -2.65 -0.22 -8.23
N THR A 116 -3.60 0.71 -8.28
CA THR A 116 -4.70 0.88 -7.32
C THR A 116 -6.00 1.22 -8.05
N GLY A 117 -7.01 1.71 -7.32
CA GLY A 117 -8.29 2.12 -7.85
C GLY A 117 -9.30 2.27 -6.70
N GLY A 118 -10.56 1.97 -7.00
CA GLY A 118 -11.43 1.27 -6.07
C GLY A 118 -10.85 -0.12 -5.81
N GLU A 119 -11.08 -1.05 -6.73
CA GLU A 119 -10.44 -2.37 -6.73
C GLU A 119 -9.76 -2.64 -8.09
N PRO A 120 -8.42 -2.62 -8.21
CA PRO A 120 -7.76 -2.78 -9.50
C PRO A 120 -8.08 -4.12 -10.18
N THR A 121 -8.32 -5.19 -9.41
CA THR A 121 -8.62 -6.51 -9.98
C THR A 121 -9.95 -6.56 -10.74
N VAL A 122 -10.86 -5.59 -10.55
CA VAL A 122 -12.12 -5.52 -11.32
C VAL A 122 -11.97 -4.80 -12.67
N ARG A 123 -10.84 -4.14 -12.93
CA ARG A 123 -10.58 -3.49 -14.23
C ARG A 123 -10.46 -4.55 -15.33
N LYS A 124 -11.31 -4.45 -16.36
CA LYS A 124 -11.19 -5.26 -17.59
C LYS A 124 -9.82 -5.03 -18.23
N GLY A 125 -9.19 -6.06 -18.78
CA GLY A 125 -7.86 -5.92 -19.41
C GLY A 125 -6.71 -5.65 -18.42
N ILE A 126 -6.89 -5.87 -17.11
CA ILE A 126 -5.80 -5.70 -16.12
C ILE A 126 -4.57 -6.54 -16.46
N HIS A 127 -4.77 -7.71 -17.07
CA HIS A 127 -3.68 -8.57 -17.57
C HIS A 127 -2.78 -7.81 -18.54
N ASP A 128 -3.37 -7.27 -19.60
CA ASP A 128 -2.64 -6.57 -20.65
C ASP A 128 -1.94 -5.33 -20.08
N ILE A 129 -2.62 -4.58 -19.19
CA ILE A 129 -2.03 -3.43 -18.49
C ILE A 129 -0.79 -3.85 -17.70
N CYS A 130 -0.87 -4.93 -16.93
CA CYS A 130 0.27 -5.39 -16.14
C CYS A 130 1.42 -5.86 -17.04
N SER A 131 1.11 -6.63 -18.08
CA SER A 131 2.08 -7.14 -19.05
C SER A 131 2.85 -5.99 -19.71
N ASP A 132 2.15 -5.00 -20.26
CA ASP A 132 2.78 -3.89 -20.95
C ASP A 132 3.60 -3.01 -19.99
N LEU A 133 3.08 -2.75 -18.79
CA LEU A 133 3.82 -2.00 -17.78
C LEU A 133 5.09 -2.73 -17.32
N SER A 134 5.03 -4.05 -17.18
CA SER A 134 6.19 -4.86 -16.78
C SER A 134 7.31 -4.87 -17.84
N SER A 135 6.96 -4.60 -19.10
CA SER A 135 7.92 -4.51 -20.21
C SER A 135 8.69 -3.19 -20.26
N LEU A 136 8.30 -2.19 -19.45
CA LEU A 136 8.93 -0.87 -19.45
C LEU A 136 10.37 -0.95 -18.94
N LYS A 137 11.32 -0.61 -19.82
CA LYS A 137 12.75 -0.53 -19.48
C LYS A 137 12.97 0.52 -18.39
N GLY A 138 13.62 0.12 -17.29
CA GLY A 138 13.90 0.98 -16.15
C GLY A 138 12.91 0.81 -14.99
N LEU A 139 11.76 0.16 -15.20
CA LEU A 139 10.83 -0.17 -14.12
C LEU A 139 11.39 -1.35 -13.30
N LYS A 140 11.69 -1.10 -12.02
CA LYS A 140 12.21 -2.13 -11.11
C LYS A 140 11.12 -2.84 -10.32
N THR A 141 10.00 -2.17 -10.06
CA THR A 141 8.94 -2.70 -9.21
C THR A 141 7.57 -2.35 -9.74
N LEU A 142 6.82 -3.37 -10.16
CA LEU A 142 5.39 -3.28 -10.38
C LEU A 142 4.64 -3.92 -9.19
N ALA A 143 3.83 -3.12 -8.51
CA ALA A 143 3.08 -3.52 -7.32
C ALA A 143 1.58 -3.31 -7.52
N ILE A 144 0.76 -4.04 -6.75
CA ILE A 144 -0.69 -3.86 -6.72
C ILE A 144 -1.19 -3.74 -5.28
N THR A 145 -2.21 -2.92 -5.06
CA THR A 145 -2.98 -2.89 -3.80
C THR A 145 -4.41 -3.32 -4.08
N THR A 146 -4.87 -4.36 -3.39
CA THR A 146 -6.18 -4.98 -3.60
C THR A 146 -6.83 -5.33 -2.26
N ASN A 147 -8.14 -5.41 -2.20
CA ASN A 147 -8.89 -5.96 -1.08
C ASN A 147 -8.82 -7.50 -1.00
N GLY A 148 -8.25 -8.16 -2.01
CA GLY A 148 -7.99 -9.59 -1.99
C GLY A 148 -9.17 -10.49 -2.38
N ILE A 149 -10.41 -10.01 -2.48
CA ILE A 149 -11.57 -10.91 -2.70
C ILE A 149 -11.48 -11.75 -3.97
N THR A 150 -10.91 -11.20 -5.05
CA THR A 150 -10.75 -11.92 -6.33
C THR A 150 -9.31 -12.29 -6.63
N LEU A 151 -8.40 -12.06 -5.68
CA LEU A 151 -6.97 -12.12 -5.90
C LEU A 151 -6.51 -13.56 -6.17
N ALA A 152 -6.94 -14.55 -5.37
CA ALA A 152 -6.54 -15.95 -5.53
C ALA A 152 -6.60 -16.44 -6.98
N LYS A 153 -7.74 -16.17 -7.65
CA LYS A 153 -7.97 -16.56 -9.06
C LYS A 153 -7.09 -15.82 -10.07
N LYS A 154 -6.56 -14.66 -9.70
CA LYS A 154 -5.73 -13.80 -10.56
C LYS A 154 -4.24 -13.92 -10.28
N LEU A 155 -3.83 -14.58 -9.19
CA LEU A 155 -2.43 -14.70 -8.79
C LEU A 155 -1.51 -15.29 -9.88
N PRO A 156 -1.87 -16.41 -10.56
CA PRO A 156 -1.01 -16.97 -11.59
C PRO A 156 -0.73 -15.97 -12.71
N MET A 157 -1.80 -15.30 -13.18
CA MET A 157 -1.74 -14.27 -14.20
C MET A 157 -0.91 -13.06 -13.75
N LEU A 158 -1.15 -12.54 -12.55
CA LEU A 158 -0.41 -11.39 -12.02
C LEU A 158 1.09 -11.69 -11.87
N LYS A 159 1.43 -12.92 -11.46
CA LYS A 159 2.83 -13.37 -11.37
C LYS A 159 3.47 -13.42 -12.75
N GLN A 160 2.78 -13.97 -13.75
CA GLN A 160 3.24 -14.02 -15.13
C GLN A 160 3.46 -12.62 -15.71
N CYS A 161 2.59 -11.65 -15.41
CA CYS A 161 2.74 -10.26 -15.81
C CYS A 161 3.79 -9.46 -15.01
N GLY A 162 4.66 -10.11 -14.23
CA GLY A 162 5.74 -9.43 -13.53
C GLY A 162 5.32 -8.57 -12.33
N ILE A 163 4.15 -8.83 -11.71
CA ILE A 163 3.83 -8.22 -10.41
C ILE A 163 4.78 -8.78 -9.36
N THR A 164 5.59 -7.91 -8.79
CA THR A 164 6.65 -8.26 -7.83
C THR A 164 6.21 -8.07 -6.38
N ASN A 165 5.23 -7.19 -6.13
CA ASN A 165 4.75 -6.90 -4.78
C ASN A 165 3.22 -6.83 -4.69
N LEU A 166 2.69 -7.55 -3.71
CA LEU A 166 1.28 -7.51 -3.33
C LEU A 166 1.09 -6.75 -2.02
N ASN A 167 0.10 -5.85 -2.01
CA ASN A 167 -0.48 -5.29 -0.80
C ASN A 167 -1.94 -5.73 -0.74
N ILE A 168 -2.32 -6.46 0.30
CA ILE A 168 -3.70 -6.89 0.55
C ILE A 168 -4.26 -6.05 1.70
N SER A 169 -5.38 -5.36 1.50
CA SER A 169 -6.07 -4.64 2.57
C SER A 169 -6.97 -5.60 3.34
N LEU A 170 -6.75 -5.73 4.65
CA LEU A 170 -7.56 -6.52 5.57
C LEU A 170 -7.53 -5.86 6.94
N ASP A 171 -8.68 -5.37 7.39
CA ASP A 171 -8.78 -4.58 8.63
C ASP A 171 -9.21 -5.41 9.85
N THR A 172 -9.58 -6.67 9.68
CA THR A 172 -10.02 -7.53 10.80
C THR A 172 -9.86 -8.99 10.40
N LEU A 173 -9.55 -9.84 11.37
CA LEU A 173 -9.48 -11.30 11.27
C LEU A 173 -10.82 -11.96 11.64
N VAL A 174 -11.77 -11.18 12.12
CA VAL A 174 -13.11 -11.63 12.52
C VAL A 174 -14.09 -11.46 11.33
N PRO A 175 -14.71 -12.56 10.83
CA PRO A 175 -15.58 -12.50 9.66
C PRO A 175 -16.78 -11.55 9.78
N SER A 176 -17.40 -11.47 10.96
CA SER A 176 -18.56 -10.59 11.20
C SER A 176 -18.17 -9.11 11.18
N LYS A 177 -17.03 -8.75 11.80
CA LYS A 177 -16.47 -7.40 11.72
C LYS A 177 -16.10 -7.04 10.28
N PHE A 178 -15.58 -7.99 9.50
CA PHE A 178 -15.28 -7.76 8.08
C PHE A 178 -16.54 -7.42 7.29
N GLU A 179 -17.61 -8.19 7.46
CA GLU A 179 -18.88 -7.94 6.76
C GLU A 179 -19.50 -6.60 7.19
N PHE A 180 -19.43 -6.27 8.48
CA PHE A 180 -19.84 -4.96 8.99
C PHE A 180 -19.05 -3.82 8.33
N MET A 181 -17.71 -3.89 8.35
CA MET A 181 -16.84 -2.84 7.82
C MET A 181 -16.99 -2.67 6.32
N THR A 182 -17.03 -3.76 5.56
CA THR A 182 -17.00 -3.75 4.09
C THR A 182 -18.38 -3.73 3.45
N ARG A 183 -19.44 -3.96 4.25
CA ARG A 183 -20.84 -4.16 3.86
C ARG A 183 -21.05 -5.32 2.89
N ARG A 184 -20.12 -6.27 2.84
CA ARG A 184 -20.13 -7.44 1.94
C ARG A 184 -19.48 -8.65 2.62
N LYS A 185 -19.97 -9.85 2.28
CA LYS A 185 -19.28 -11.09 2.62
C LYS A 185 -18.02 -11.25 1.77
N GLY A 186 -17.02 -11.95 2.29
CA GLY A 186 -15.79 -12.22 1.53
C GLY A 186 -14.54 -12.48 2.35
N HIS A 187 -14.60 -12.37 3.68
CA HIS A 187 -13.45 -12.56 4.57
C HIS A 187 -12.63 -13.83 4.25
N HIS A 188 -13.30 -14.98 4.13
CA HIS A 188 -12.63 -16.25 3.80
C HIS A 188 -11.84 -16.20 2.48
N LYS A 189 -12.33 -15.47 1.46
CA LYS A 189 -11.64 -15.30 0.17
C LYS A 189 -10.39 -14.44 0.29
N VAL A 190 -10.40 -13.46 1.20
CA VAL A 190 -9.22 -12.63 1.47
C VAL A 190 -8.15 -13.46 2.17
N ILE A 191 -8.53 -14.26 3.17
CA ILE A 191 -7.61 -15.19 3.85
C ILE A 191 -7.05 -16.24 2.87
N GLU A 192 -7.91 -16.84 2.03
CA GLU A 192 -7.50 -17.73 0.95
C GLU A 192 -6.49 -17.06 0.02
N SER A 193 -6.74 -15.80 -0.37
CA SER A 193 -5.84 -15.05 -1.25
C SER A 193 -4.51 -14.71 -0.60
N ILE A 194 -4.46 -14.48 0.71
CA ILE A 194 -3.21 -14.27 1.44
C ILE A 194 -2.39 -15.57 1.42
N ASN A 195 -3.00 -16.72 1.74
CA ASN A 195 -2.30 -18.01 1.73
C ASN A 195 -1.85 -18.37 0.30
N ALA A 196 -2.73 -18.26 -0.68
CA ALA A 196 -2.40 -18.53 -2.08
C ALA A 196 -1.27 -17.62 -2.60
N ALA A 197 -1.21 -16.36 -2.15
CA ALA A 197 -0.11 -15.46 -2.50
C ALA A 197 1.23 -15.94 -1.93
N ILE A 198 1.23 -16.50 -0.72
CA ILE A 198 2.42 -17.13 -0.12
C ILE A 198 2.82 -18.34 -0.96
N ASP A 199 1.87 -19.20 -1.30
CA ASP A 199 2.11 -20.46 -2.02
C ASP A 199 2.71 -20.24 -3.42
N VAL A 200 2.30 -19.18 -4.13
CA VAL A 200 2.90 -18.78 -5.42
C VAL A 200 4.21 -17.99 -5.28
N GLY A 201 4.77 -17.94 -4.07
CA GLY A 201 6.10 -17.42 -3.79
C GLY A 201 6.20 -15.90 -3.66
N TYR A 202 5.14 -15.20 -3.23
CA TYR A 202 5.31 -13.82 -2.77
C TYR A 202 5.90 -13.80 -1.35
N ASN A 203 7.09 -13.21 -1.19
CA ASN A 203 7.76 -13.11 0.08
C ASN A 203 8.38 -11.70 0.27
N PRO A 204 7.87 -10.85 1.16
CA PRO A 204 6.66 -11.04 1.98
C PRO A 204 5.37 -10.66 1.22
N VAL A 205 4.26 -11.30 1.60
CA VAL A 205 2.90 -10.78 1.32
C VAL A 205 2.61 -9.66 2.31
N LYS A 206 2.31 -8.45 1.82
CA LYS A 206 2.07 -7.31 2.71
C LYS A 206 0.58 -7.18 2.98
N VAL A 207 0.20 -7.15 4.25
CA VAL A 207 -1.17 -6.91 4.71
C VAL A 207 -1.25 -5.51 5.31
N ASN A 208 -2.16 -4.69 4.80
CA ASN A 208 -2.43 -3.36 5.31
C ASN A 208 -3.70 -3.40 6.16
N CYS A 209 -3.61 -2.96 7.41
CA CYS A 209 -4.73 -2.91 8.36
C CYS A 209 -4.87 -1.48 8.88
N VAL A 210 -6.00 -0.82 8.59
CA VAL A 210 -6.34 0.47 9.17
C VAL A 210 -6.92 0.23 10.56
N VAL A 211 -6.24 0.71 11.60
CA VAL A 211 -6.63 0.48 12.99
C VAL A 211 -7.54 1.61 13.46
N MET A 212 -8.68 1.23 14.05
CA MET A 212 -9.74 2.12 14.50
C MET A 212 -10.15 1.74 15.93
N ARG A 213 -10.15 2.73 16.81
CA ARG A 213 -10.52 2.58 18.21
C ARG A 213 -11.96 2.07 18.37
N GLY A 214 -12.15 1.09 19.25
CA GLY A 214 -13.43 0.47 19.54
C GLY A 214 -13.97 -0.39 18.40
N PHE A 215 -13.11 -0.83 17.48
CA PHE A 215 -13.52 -1.66 16.35
C PHE A 215 -12.61 -2.87 16.15
N ASN A 216 -11.33 -2.65 15.85
CA ASN A 216 -10.35 -3.71 15.54
C ASN A 216 -9.03 -3.52 16.31
N ASP A 217 -9.02 -2.61 17.29
CA ASP A 217 -7.88 -2.32 18.14
C ASP A 217 -7.56 -3.44 19.13
N ASP A 218 -8.56 -4.26 19.44
CA ASP A 218 -8.43 -5.53 20.15
C ASP A 218 -7.67 -6.60 19.36
N GLU A 219 -7.60 -6.49 18.03
CA GLU A 219 -7.00 -7.50 17.14
C GLU A 219 -5.53 -7.22 16.78
N ILE A 220 -4.91 -6.15 17.28
CA ILE A 220 -3.53 -5.75 16.94
C ILE A 220 -2.56 -6.92 17.17
N CYS A 221 -2.62 -7.57 18.34
CA CYS A 221 -1.73 -8.67 18.67
C CYS A 221 -2.02 -9.95 17.88
N ASP A 222 -3.27 -10.16 17.44
CA ASP A 222 -3.65 -11.28 16.57
C ASP A 222 -3.05 -11.11 15.17
N PHE A 223 -3.09 -9.89 14.63
CA PHE A 223 -2.37 -9.55 13.41
C PHE A 223 -0.86 -9.72 13.55
N VAL A 224 -0.27 -9.38 14.69
CA VAL A 224 1.17 -9.66 14.93
C VAL A 224 1.42 -11.17 14.96
N ASN A 225 0.53 -11.96 15.57
CA ASN A 225 0.62 -13.43 15.60
C ASN A 225 0.64 -14.04 14.19
N LEU A 226 -0.09 -13.46 13.23
CA LEU A 226 -0.04 -13.94 11.84
C LEU A 226 1.33 -13.88 11.19
N THR A 227 2.26 -13.06 11.70
CA THR A 227 3.60 -12.90 11.11
C THR A 227 4.65 -13.86 11.68
N VAL A 228 4.29 -14.64 12.71
CA VAL A 228 5.22 -15.56 13.40
C VAL A 228 5.66 -16.70 12.49
N ASP A 229 4.70 -17.39 11.87
CA ASP A 229 4.97 -18.61 11.09
C ASP A 229 4.82 -18.43 9.57
N LYS A 230 4.45 -17.22 9.12
CA LYS A 230 4.16 -16.95 7.71
C LYS A 230 4.98 -15.76 7.21
N PRO A 231 5.38 -15.76 5.92
CA PRO A 231 6.07 -14.62 5.29
C PRO A 231 5.08 -13.47 5.00
N ILE A 232 4.38 -13.02 6.05
CA ILE A 232 3.43 -11.92 6.03
C ILE A 232 4.09 -10.72 6.71
N ASN A 233 3.99 -9.56 6.06
CA ASN A 233 4.34 -8.28 6.67
C ASN A 233 3.06 -7.48 6.91
N VAL A 234 2.62 -7.43 8.17
CA VAL A 234 1.49 -6.58 8.55
C VAL A 234 1.95 -5.14 8.74
N ARG A 235 1.15 -4.20 8.24
CA ARG A 235 1.34 -2.76 8.36
C ARG A 235 0.08 -2.14 8.94
N PHE A 236 0.18 -1.73 10.20
CA PHE A 236 -0.85 -0.94 10.84
C PHE A 236 -0.81 0.49 10.30
N ILE A 237 -1.98 1.01 9.95
CA ILE A 237 -2.18 2.33 9.39
C ILE A 237 -3.09 3.10 10.34
N GLU A 238 -2.63 4.26 10.76
CA GLU A 238 -3.44 5.19 11.55
C GLU A 238 -4.68 5.62 10.75
N PHE A 239 -5.85 5.56 11.38
CA PHE A 239 -7.07 6.09 10.78
C PHE A 239 -6.91 7.58 10.48
N MET A 240 -6.98 7.95 9.20
CA MET A 240 -6.84 9.34 8.72
C MET A 240 -8.15 9.84 8.11
N PRO A 241 -8.43 11.16 8.19
CA PRO A 241 -9.62 11.70 7.56
C PRO A 241 -9.42 11.85 6.06
N PHE A 242 -10.50 11.67 5.31
CA PHE A 242 -10.65 12.08 3.92
C PHE A 242 -11.96 12.85 3.80
N ASP A 243 -12.12 13.72 2.80
CA ASP A 243 -13.30 14.61 2.67
C ASP A 243 -14.67 13.89 2.71
N GLY A 244 -14.71 12.57 2.50
CA GLY A 244 -15.92 11.73 2.61
C GLY A 244 -16.13 11.03 3.96
N ASN A 245 -15.23 11.16 4.93
CA ASN A 245 -15.41 10.66 6.28
C ASN A 245 -15.37 11.82 7.29
N VAL A 246 -16.35 11.89 8.19
CA VAL A 246 -16.31 12.90 9.25
C VAL A 246 -15.17 12.55 10.18
N TRP A 247 -14.12 13.37 10.18
CA TRP A 247 -12.96 13.18 11.04
C TRP A 247 -13.39 13.04 12.49
N ASN A 248 -13.05 11.92 13.11
CA ASN A 248 -13.28 11.71 14.52
C ASN A 248 -11.98 11.24 15.17
N VAL A 249 -11.28 12.19 15.81
CA VAL A 249 -10.04 11.93 16.56
C VAL A 249 -10.22 10.80 17.58
N LYS A 250 -11.44 10.60 18.11
CA LYS A 250 -11.71 9.51 19.05
C LYS A 250 -11.53 8.13 18.44
N LYS A 251 -11.57 8.00 17.11
CA LYS A 251 -11.33 6.73 16.39
C LYS A 251 -9.85 6.48 16.09
N LEU A 252 -8.99 7.49 16.21
CA LEU A 252 -7.56 7.36 15.98
C LEU A 252 -6.87 6.62 17.12
N ILE A 253 -5.97 5.70 16.76
CA ILE A 253 -4.99 5.10 17.66
C ILE A 253 -3.61 5.44 17.12
N PRO A 254 -2.83 6.27 17.84
CA PRO A 254 -1.48 6.62 17.42
C PRO A 254 -0.54 5.42 17.39
N TYR A 255 0.51 5.49 16.58
CA TYR A 255 1.58 4.49 16.55
C TYR A 255 2.11 4.10 17.93
N SER A 256 2.39 5.08 18.80
CA SER A 256 2.93 4.82 20.14
C SER A 256 2.01 3.94 20.97
N GLU A 257 0.69 4.15 20.86
CA GLU A 257 -0.30 3.35 21.58
C GLU A 257 -0.41 1.94 21.00
N MET A 258 -0.39 1.80 19.67
CA MET A 258 -0.36 0.48 19.03
C MET A 258 0.90 -0.31 19.44
N LEU A 259 2.06 0.36 19.50
CA LEU A 259 3.33 -0.25 19.93
C LEU A 259 3.27 -0.69 21.38
N ASP A 260 2.79 0.17 22.28
CA ASP A 260 2.61 -0.13 23.70
C ASP A 260 1.74 -1.38 23.92
N THR A 261 0.65 -1.51 23.17
CA THR A 261 -0.23 -2.69 23.23
C THR A 261 0.53 -3.98 22.90
N VAL A 262 1.34 -3.95 21.83
CA VAL A 262 2.15 -5.11 21.42
C VAL A 262 3.21 -5.46 22.47
N VAL A 263 3.90 -4.44 23.00
CA VAL A 263 4.94 -4.59 24.02
C VAL A 263 4.38 -5.22 25.30
N ARG A 264 3.24 -4.71 25.80
CA ARG A 264 2.62 -5.17 27.06
C ARG A 264 2.11 -6.61 26.97
N GLN A 265 1.43 -6.98 25.90
CA GLN A 265 0.78 -8.29 25.81
C GLN A 265 1.78 -9.43 25.56
N ARG A 266 2.97 -9.13 25.03
CA ARG A 266 3.95 -10.16 24.67
C ARG A 266 5.15 -10.25 25.63
N ASN A 267 5.19 -9.49 26.73
CA ASN A 267 6.42 -9.29 27.52
C ASN A 267 7.63 -8.94 26.62
N PHE A 268 7.39 -8.24 25.51
CA PHE A 268 8.45 -7.84 24.58
C PHE A 268 9.24 -6.71 25.27
N ARG A 269 10.48 -6.98 25.68
CA ARG A 269 11.41 -5.90 26.03
C ARG A 269 12.07 -5.41 24.74
N PRO A 270 12.11 -4.08 24.49
CA PRO A 270 12.74 -3.52 23.30
C PRO A 270 14.23 -3.84 23.19
#